data_AF-A0A800INS6-F1
#
_entry.id   AF-A0A800INS6-F1
#
_cell.length_a   1.000
_cell.length_b   1.000
_cell.length_c   1.000
_cell.angle_alpha   90.00
_cell.angle_beta   90.00
_cell.angle_gamma   90.00
#
_symmetry.space_group_name_H-M   'P 1'
#
loop_
_entity.id
_entity.type
_entity.pdbx_description
1 polymer ?
#
loop_
_entity_poly.entity_id
_entity_poly.type
_entity_poly.pdbx_seq_one_letter_code
_entity_poly.pdbx_strand_id
1 'polypeptide(L)' 'MTGSDYTLPQTALRFVLSNPSISTIIVGADRVSYLDEAVSVSDGAGLRPDILSMAQTMGLNDLNLINPGNWGIP' A
#
# COMPACT_ATOMS: atom_id res chain seq x y z
N MET A 1 9.77 -2.65 21.99
CA MET A 1 9.71 -3.45 20.75
C MET A 1 8.86 -2.67 19.77
N THR A 2 9.44 -1.95 18.81
CA THR A 2 8.68 -1.24 17.77
C THR A 2 9.13 -1.77 16.41
N GLY A 3 8.98 -3.08 16.22
CA GLY A 3 9.04 -3.67 14.89
C GLY A 3 7.62 -3.67 14.37
N SER A 4 7.37 -3.03 13.23
CA SER A 4 6.13 -3.30 12.51
C SER A 4 6.11 -4.78 12.15
N ASP A 5 4.98 -5.45 12.35
CA ASP A 5 4.79 -6.87 11.96
C ASP A 5 4.89 -7.08 10.43
N TYR A 6 5.03 -5.98 9.67
CA TYR A 6 4.99 -5.91 8.23
C TYR A 6 6.14 -5.04 7.69
N THR A 7 6.58 -5.36 6.48
CA THR A 7 7.38 -4.46 5.64
C THR A 7 6.53 -3.30 5.12
N LEU A 8 7.16 -2.31 4.47
CA LEU A 8 6.41 -1.21 3.85
C LEU A 8 5.48 -1.68 2.71
N PRO A 9 5.91 -2.52 1.75
CA PRO A 9 5.00 -3.07 0.73
C PRO A 9 3.81 -3.83 1.34
N GLN A 10 4.07 -4.68 2.34
CA GLN A 10 3.02 -5.42 3.05
C GLN A 10 2.05 -4.47 3.77
N THR A 11 2.57 -3.41 4.40
CA THR A 11 1.74 -2.38 5.05
C THR A 11 0.82 -1.68 4.05
N ALA A 12 1.34 -1.32 2.86
CA ALA A 12 0.56 -0.69 1.82
C ALA A 12 -0.56 -1.62 1.29
N LEU A 13 -0.25 -2.89 1.06
CA LEU A 13 -1.26 -3.88 0.63
C LEU A 13 -2.33 -4.09 1.69
N ARG A 14 -1.94 -4.26 2.97
CA ARG A 14 -2.89 -4.42 4.07
C ARG A 14 -3.74 -3.16 4.30
N PHE A 15 -3.21 -1.97 4.04
CA PHE A 15 -4.00 -0.74 4.06
C PHE A 15 -5.13 -0.79 3.03
N VAL A 16 -4.82 -1.18 1.78
CA VAL A 16 -5.81 -1.35 0.72
C VAL A 16 -6.85 -2.42 1.10
N LEU A 17 -6.40 -3.56 1.61
CA LEU A 17 -7.29 -4.65 2.09
C LEU A 17 -8.16 -4.25 3.29
N SER A 18 -7.81 -3.20 4.02
CA SER A 18 -8.64 -2.69 5.11
C SER A 18 -9.93 -2.02 4.62
N ASN A 19 -10.05 -1.76 3.31
CA ASN A 19 -11.27 -1.25 2.69
C ASN A 19 -12.06 -2.38 2.02
N PRO A 20 -13.21 -2.80 2.58
CA PRO A 20 -13.99 -3.91 2.04
C PRO A 20 -14.65 -3.62 0.68
N SER A 21 -14.66 -2.36 0.23
CA SER A 21 -15.19 -1.99 -1.09
C SER A 21 -14.20 -2.23 -2.23
N ILE A 22 -12.93 -2.53 -1.93
CA ILE A 22 -11.91 -2.80 -2.94
C ILE A 22 -11.92 -4.29 -3.26
N SER A 23 -12.25 -4.64 -4.51
CA SER A 23 -12.35 -6.04 -4.96
C SER A 23 -11.04 -6.60 -5.53
N THR A 24 -10.08 -5.75 -5.90
CA THR A 24 -8.85 -6.17 -6.58
C THR A 24 -7.72 -5.19 -6.31
N ILE A 25 -6.50 -5.72 -6.19
CA ILE A 25 -5.26 -4.96 -6.06
C ILE A 25 -4.35 -5.35 -7.22
N ILE A 26 -3.80 -4.36 -7.92
CA ILE A 26 -2.82 -4.58 -9.00
C ILE A 26 -1.44 -4.21 -8.46
N VAL A 27 -0.54 -5.17 -8.45
CA VAL A 27 0.85 -4.99 -7.99
C VAL A 27 1.79 -5.18 -9.17
N GLY A 28 2.62 -4.18 -9.46
CA GLY A 28 3.71 -4.29 -10.42
C GLY A 28 4.99 -4.75 -9.71
N ALA A 29 5.65 -5.77 -10.26
CA ALA A 29 6.91 -6.29 -9.73
C ALA A 29 7.87 -6.64 -10.87
N ASP A 30 9.15 -6.33 -10.70
CA ASP A 30 10.25 -6.70 -11.62
C ASP A 30 11.04 -7.93 -11.15
N ARG A 31 10.77 -8.40 -9.92
CA ARG A 31 11.43 -9.54 -9.27
C ARG A 31 10.41 -10.47 -8.63
N VAL A 32 10.66 -11.77 -8.73
CA VAL A 32 9.81 -12.82 -8.15
C VAL A 32 9.65 -12.63 -6.63
N SER A 33 10.73 -12.28 -5.92
CA SER A 33 10.67 -12.07 -4.47
C SER A 33 9.69 -10.98 -4.03
N TYR A 34 9.46 -9.96 -4.85
CA TYR A 34 8.47 -8.91 -4.55
C TYR A 34 7.04 -9.39 -4.80
N LEU A 35 6.85 -10.28 -5.77
CA LEU A 35 5.58 -10.95 -5.97
C LEU A 35 5.28 -11.89 -4.79
N ASP A 36 6.27 -12.66 -4.33
CA ASP A 36 6.12 -13.53 -3.16
C ASP A 36 5.72 -12.74 -1.91
N GLU A 37 6.35 -11.58 -1.70
CA GLU A 37 6.00 -10.66 -0.61
C GLU A 37 4.55 -10.14 -0.73
N ALA A 38 4.12 -9.76 -1.94
CA ALA A 38 2.75 -9.32 -2.16
C ALA A 38 1.71 -10.44 -1.92
N VAL A 39 2.03 -11.65 -2.37
CA VAL A 39 1.17 -12.84 -2.16
C VAL A 39 1.09 -13.22 -0.69
N SER A 40 2.16 -13.02 0.10
CA SER A 40 2.19 -13.36 1.54
C SER A 40 1.12 -12.68 2.40
N VAL A 41 0.52 -11.59 1.91
CA VAL A 41 -0.53 -10.81 2.60
C VAL A 41 -1.88 -10.84 1.87
N SER A 42 -2.08 -11.79 0.95
CA SER A 42 -3.33 -11.96 0.19
C SER A 42 -4.44 -12.68 0.96
N ASP A 43 -4.28 -12.84 2.27
CA ASP A 43 -5.25 -13.47 3.19
C ASP A 43 -6.54 -12.65 3.41
N GLY A 44 -6.60 -11.43 2.86
CA GLY A 44 -7.71 -10.51 3.02
C GLY A 44 -7.73 -9.77 4.35
N ALA A 45 -6.76 -10.01 5.24
CA ALA A 45 -6.67 -9.30 6.50
C ALA A 45 -6.08 -7.90 6.31
N GLY A 46 -6.77 -6.90 6.85
CA GLY A 46 -6.32 -5.52 6.85
C GLY A 46 -5.21 -5.24 7.88
N LEU A 47 -4.93 -3.96 8.07
CA LEU A 47 -4.07 -3.48 9.14
C LEU A 47 -4.77 -3.58 10.50
N ARG A 48 -3.97 -3.62 11.56
CA ARG A 48 -4.49 -3.40 12.92
C ARG A 48 -5.13 -2.00 13.02
N PRO A 49 -6.18 -1.82 13.82
CA PRO A 49 -6.93 -0.55 13.89
C PRO A 49 -6.08 0.68 14.25
N ASP A 50 -5.07 0.51 15.10
CA ASP A 50 -4.13 1.58 15.50
C ASP A 50 -3.30 2.08 14.32
N ILE A 51 -2.76 1.15 13.53
CA ILE A 51 -1.94 1.47 12.35
C ILE A 51 -2.81 2.02 11.22
N LEU A 52 -4.00 1.47 11.01
CA LEU A 52 -4.95 1.97 10.02
C LEU A 52 -5.32 3.43 10.29
N SER A 53 -5.65 3.76 11.54
CA SER A 53 -5.98 5.12 11.95
C SER A 53 -4.84 6.09 11.67
N MET A 54 -3.61 5.68 11.97
CA MET A 54 -2.42 6.47 11.67
C MET A 54 -2.22 6.65 10.15
N ALA A 55 -2.31 5.58 9.37
CA ALA A 55 -2.14 5.63 7.91
C ALA A 55 -3.16 6.55 7.22
N GLN A 56 -4.41 6.56 7.69
CA GLN A 56 -5.46 7.44 7.17
C GLN A 56 -5.16 8.94 7.33
N THR A 57 -4.33 9.32 8.31
CA THR A 57 -3.90 10.72 8.49
C THR A 57 -2.78 11.16 7.53
N MET A 58 -2.17 10.22 6.80
CA MET A 58 -1.03 10.48 5.92
C MET A 58 -1.43 10.80 4.47
N GLY A 59 -2.73 10.99 4.21
CA GLY A 59 -3.24 11.29 2.87
C GLY A 59 -2.64 12.57 2.27
N LEU A 60 -2.23 12.49 1.01
CA LEU A 60 -1.76 13.64 0.23
C LEU A 60 -2.94 14.25 -0.54
N ASN A 61 -3.01 15.59 -0.57
CA ASN A 61 -4.12 16.34 -1.21
C ASN A 61 -3.73 16.95 -2.58
N ASP A 62 -2.55 16.62 -3.11
CA ASP A 62 -2.10 17.15 -4.40
C ASP A 62 -2.67 16.32 -5.56
N LEU A 63 -3.60 16.92 -6.30
CA LEU A 63 -4.23 16.32 -7.48
C LEU A 63 -3.26 16.13 -8.65
N ASN A 64 -2.12 16.82 -8.66
CA ASN A 64 -1.13 16.78 -9.74
C ASN A 64 -0.02 15.76 -9.52
N LEU A 65 0.02 15.10 -8.36
CA LEU A 65 1.14 14.24 -7.95
C LEU A 65 1.46 13.14 -8.98
N ILE A 66 0.43 12.51 -9.54
CA ILE A 66 0.56 11.39 -10.48
C ILE A 66 0.46 11.81 -11.96
N ASN A 67 0.43 13.12 -12.27
CA ASN A 67 0.34 13.60 -13.64
C ASN A 67 1.75 13.76 -14.25
N PRO A 68 2.16 12.91 -15.21
CA PRO A 68 3.51 12.97 -15.78
C PRO A 68 3.82 14.29 -16.50
N GLY A 69 2.80 14.99 -17.00
CA GLY A 69 2.98 16.28 -17.67
C GLY A 69 3.52 17.39 -16.75
N ASN A 70 3.45 17.20 -15.44
CA ASN A 70 3.92 18.16 -14.43
C ASN A 70 5.29 17.79 -13.82
N TRP A 71 5.91 16.68 -14.24
CA TRP A 71 7.15 16.17 -13.61
C TRP A 71 8.44 16.84 -14.10
N GLY A 72 8.37 17.78 -15.05
CA GLY A 72 9.53 18.50 -15.55
C GLY A 72 10.54 17.62 -16.31
N ILE A 73 10.08 16.48 -16.82
CA ILE A 73 10.87 15.58 -17.68
C ILE A 73 10.81 16.16 -19.10
N PRO A 74 11.94 16.48 -19.74
CA PRO A 74 11.98 17.08 -21.08
C PRO A 74 11.43 16.16 -22.18
#